data_AF-A0A7D5SCH7-F1
#
_entry.id   AF-A0A7D5SCH7-F1
#
_cell.length_a   1.000
_cell.length_b   1.000
_cell.length_c   1.000
_cell.angle_alpha   90.00
_cell.angle_beta   90.00
_cell.angle_gamma   90.00
#
_symmetry.space_group_name_H-M   'P 1'
#
loop_
_entity.id
_entity.type
_entity.pdbx_description
1 polymer ?
#
loop_
_entity_poly.entity_id
_entity_poly.type
_entity_poly.pdbx_seq_one_letter_code
_entity_poly.pdbx_strand_id
1 'polypeptide(L)'
;MPAWLERLGVRQELTPGMVLQNRDRVISGPRARVRIRLGDGSTVGMAADSQLDLNALGVREAQVFTAALDVQQGAVRFSTSAFNRNHRQRAVNLRVGTLTAGIRGTDVLGRVDAESDRICLLEGSIVVLHPLAEALQIDTAPSCYLAPKGDAPAPIEVVTASQLASLAAQTALPAAPPPVAVPTGMSQVADRHATRRGRWVVELATLDSEAATLSLYDRARTAGYPVRIMPRANADSGYDYTVRLAQLPTQSEAAALAVQIAESLQIALPVVVRH
;
A
#
# COMPACT_ATOMS: atom_id res chain seq x y z
N MET A 1 6.95 3.12 -4.43
CA MET A 1 6.35 3.86 -5.56
C MET A 1 6.90 3.24 -6.85
N PRO A 2 6.21 3.30 -7.99
CA PRO A 2 4.97 4.04 -8.29
C PRO A 2 3.69 3.36 -7.77
N ALA A 3 2.62 4.14 -7.58
CA ALA A 3 1.30 3.61 -7.23
C ALA A 3 0.21 4.52 -7.79
N TRP A 4 -0.97 3.96 -8.01
CA TRP A 4 -2.09 4.65 -8.62
C TRP A 4 -3.38 4.48 -7.81
N LEU A 5 -4.22 5.50 -7.92
CA LEU A 5 -5.62 5.47 -7.54
C LEU A 5 -6.44 5.52 -8.83
N GLU A 6 -7.35 4.58 -9.01
CA GLU A 6 -8.36 4.63 -10.06
C GLU A 6 -9.71 4.93 -9.41
N ARG A 7 -10.33 6.04 -9.82
CA ARG A 7 -11.63 6.51 -9.34
C ARG A 7 -12.51 6.85 -10.52
N LEU A 8 -13.69 6.22 -10.59
CA LEU A 8 -14.65 6.43 -11.68
C LEU A 8 -14.01 6.25 -13.07
N GLY A 9 -13.12 5.27 -13.22
CA GLY A 9 -12.39 4.98 -14.46
C GLY A 9 -11.22 5.91 -14.76
N VAL A 10 -10.97 6.93 -13.93
CA VAL A 10 -9.82 7.82 -14.08
C VAL A 10 -8.68 7.34 -13.19
N ARG A 11 -7.53 7.02 -13.81
CA ARG A 11 -6.30 6.66 -13.10
C ARG A 11 -5.46 7.92 -12.84
N GLN A 12 -5.09 8.12 -11.59
CA GLN A 12 -4.19 9.18 -11.13
C GLN A 12 -3.13 8.60 -10.19
N GLU A 13 -2.05 9.34 -9.95
CA GLU A 13 -1.01 8.91 -9.03
C GLU A 13 -1.53 8.88 -7.58
N LEU A 14 -1.10 7.87 -6.84
CA LEU A 14 -1.44 7.74 -5.43
C LEU A 14 -0.42 8.54 -4.60
N THR A 15 -0.91 9.54 -3.86
CA THR A 15 -0.07 10.38 -3.01
C THR A 15 -0.30 10.10 -1.51
N PRO A 16 0.76 10.15 -0.67
CA PRO A 16 0.60 9.96 0.77
C PRO A 16 -0.41 10.93 1.40
N GLY A 17 -1.36 10.37 2.14
CA GLY A 17 -2.37 11.14 2.86
C GLY A 17 -3.58 11.54 2.02
N MET A 18 -3.73 11.04 0.79
CA MET A 18 -5.00 11.07 0.06
C MET A 18 -6.09 10.35 0.83
N VAL A 19 -7.31 10.90 0.77
CA VAL A 19 -8.50 10.27 1.32
C VAL A 19 -9.12 9.38 0.25
N LEU A 20 -9.16 8.08 0.55
CA LEU A 20 -9.81 7.08 -0.28
C LEU A 20 -11.31 7.09 -0.04
N GLN A 21 -12.07 6.80 -1.09
CA GLN A 21 -13.51 6.79 -1.13
C GLN A 21 -14.03 5.40 -1.48
N ASN A 22 -15.32 5.18 -1.22
CA ASN A 22 -15.99 3.98 -1.69
C ASN A 22 -15.91 3.87 -3.21
N ARG A 23 -15.65 2.66 -3.72
CA ARG A 23 -15.39 2.31 -5.13
C ARG A 23 -14.05 2.81 -5.70
N ASP A 24 -13.14 3.22 -4.85
CA ASP A 24 -11.76 3.44 -5.27
C ASP A 24 -11.04 2.11 -5.50
N ARG A 25 -10.17 2.11 -6.51
CA ARG A 25 -9.21 1.03 -6.76
C ARG A 25 -7.80 1.53 -6.52
N VAL A 26 -7.06 0.82 -5.70
CA VAL A 26 -5.65 1.11 -5.42
C VAL A 26 -4.77 0.09 -6.14
N ILE A 27 -3.72 0.58 -6.80
CA ILE A 27 -2.82 -0.24 -7.60
C ILE A 27 -1.39 0.09 -7.22
N SER A 28 -0.61 -0.90 -6.80
CA SER A 28 0.82 -0.75 -6.55
C SER A 28 1.63 -1.25 -7.76
N GLY A 29 2.65 -0.49 -8.14
CA GLY A 29 3.56 -0.88 -9.21
C GLY A 29 4.68 -1.83 -8.76
N PRO A 30 5.60 -2.13 -9.68
CA PRO A 30 6.75 -2.98 -9.40
C PRO A 30 7.59 -2.33 -8.30
N ARG A 31 7.82 -3.06 -7.21
CA ARG A 31 8.54 -2.59 -5.98
C ARG A 31 7.78 -1.58 -5.11
N ALA A 32 6.55 -1.21 -5.45
CA ALA A 32 5.78 -0.30 -4.61
C ALA A 32 5.03 -1.04 -3.50
N ARG A 33 4.95 -0.44 -2.33
CA ARG A 33 4.10 -0.93 -1.24
C ARG A 33 3.25 0.21 -0.75
N VAL A 34 2.00 -0.11 -0.44
CA VAL A 34 1.00 0.88 -0.02
C VAL A 34 0.46 0.49 1.34
N ARG A 35 0.32 1.46 2.24
CA ARG A 35 -0.37 1.27 3.51
C ARG A 35 -1.57 2.19 3.56
N ILE A 36 -2.74 1.58 3.72
CA ILE A 36 -4.03 2.26 3.86
C ILE A 36 -4.43 2.16 5.33
N ARG A 37 -4.87 3.29 5.91
CA ARG A 37 -5.50 3.32 7.23
C ARG A 37 -6.99 3.54 7.05
N LEU A 38 -7.79 2.59 7.52
CA LEU A 38 -9.24 2.62 7.46
C LEU A 38 -9.82 3.50 8.58
N GLY A 39 -11.10 3.88 8.44
CA GLY A 39 -11.79 4.76 9.40
C GLY A 39 -11.97 4.14 10.79
N ASP A 40 -12.02 2.81 10.86
CA ASP A 40 -12.00 2.06 12.12
C ASP A 40 -10.60 1.90 12.73
N GLY A 41 -9.57 2.53 12.15
CA GLY A 41 -8.19 2.44 12.59
C GLY A 41 -7.46 1.15 12.21
N SER A 42 -8.11 0.21 11.51
CA SER A 42 -7.44 -0.96 10.94
C SER A 42 -6.53 -0.55 9.79
N THR A 43 -5.54 -1.38 9.47
CA THR A 43 -4.58 -1.11 8.39
C THR A 43 -4.60 -2.18 7.33
N VAL A 44 -4.50 -1.76 6.07
CA VAL A 44 -4.29 -2.65 4.91
C VAL A 44 -2.93 -2.33 4.30
N GLY A 45 -2.00 -3.28 4.38
CA GLY A 45 -0.72 -3.22 3.68
C GLY A 45 -0.81 -3.96 2.36
N MET A 46 -0.42 -3.33 1.25
CA MET A 46 -0.36 -3.93 -0.08
C MET A 46 1.10 -4.15 -0.48
N ALA A 47 1.38 -5.32 -1.05
CA ALA A 47 2.67 -5.66 -1.64
C ALA A 47 2.90 -4.93 -2.97
N ALA A 48 4.03 -5.23 -3.62
CA ALA A 48 4.26 -4.86 -5.01
C ALA A 48 3.26 -5.56 -5.94
N ASP A 49 3.01 -4.95 -7.10
CA ASP A 49 2.20 -5.53 -8.18
C ASP A 49 0.85 -6.04 -7.68
N SER A 50 0.19 -5.25 -6.83
CA SER A 50 -1.05 -5.60 -6.14
C SER A 50 -2.18 -4.64 -6.51
N GLN A 51 -3.39 -5.19 -6.60
CA GLN A 51 -4.61 -4.45 -6.90
C GLN A 51 -5.67 -4.74 -5.83
N LEU A 52 -6.20 -3.66 -5.25
CA LEU A 52 -7.20 -3.70 -4.20
C LEU A 52 -8.37 -2.77 -4.54
N ASP A 53 -9.57 -3.34 -4.64
CA ASP A 53 -10.81 -2.59 -4.77
C ASP A 53 -11.43 -2.35 -3.38
N LEU A 54 -11.80 -1.09 -3.13
CA LEU A 54 -12.35 -0.63 -1.86
C LEU A 54 -13.85 -0.42 -2.00
N ASN A 55 -14.65 -1.38 -1.55
CA ASN A 55 -16.09 -1.36 -1.64
C ASN A 55 -16.75 -1.27 -0.27
N ALA A 56 -18.03 -0.90 -0.26
CA ALA A 56 -18.86 -0.75 0.94
C ALA A 56 -18.18 0.04 2.09
N LEU A 57 -17.28 0.97 1.78
CA LEU A 57 -16.57 1.79 2.78
C LEU A 57 -17.54 2.79 3.39
N GLY A 58 -17.80 2.64 4.69
CA GLY A 58 -18.67 3.56 5.40
C GLY A 58 -18.97 3.16 6.83
N VAL A 59 -19.94 3.85 7.42
CA VAL A 59 -20.52 3.53 8.71
C VAL A 59 -22.02 3.36 8.50
N ARG A 60 -22.56 2.22 8.90
CA ARG A 60 -24.01 1.92 8.82
C ARG A 60 -24.71 2.33 10.12
N GLU A 61 -26.02 2.14 10.14
CA GLU A 61 -26.85 2.22 11.34
C GLU A 61 -26.21 1.42 12.50
N ALA A 62 -26.41 1.89 13.74
CA ALA A 62 -25.74 1.41 14.94
C ALA A 62 -24.20 1.62 15.00
N GLN A 63 -23.66 2.57 14.23
CA GLN A 63 -22.23 2.93 14.25
C GLN A 63 -21.29 1.78 13.84
N VAL A 64 -21.80 0.86 13.02
CA VAL A 64 -21.03 -0.29 12.53
C VAL A 64 -20.15 0.15 11.36
N PHE A 65 -18.83 0.04 11.51
CA PHE A 65 -17.92 0.27 10.39
C PHE A 65 -18.02 -0.88 9.38
N THR A 66 -18.16 -0.54 8.10
CA THR A 66 -18.21 -1.53 7.02
C THR A 66 -17.12 -1.30 5.99
N ALA A 67 -16.59 -2.41 5.49
CA ALA A 67 -15.68 -2.43 4.35
C ALA A 67 -15.77 -3.78 3.64
N ALA A 68 -15.77 -3.75 2.31
CA ALA A 68 -15.59 -4.92 1.45
C ALA A 68 -14.32 -4.68 0.63
N LEU A 69 -13.24 -5.36 1.03
CA LEU A 69 -11.93 -5.24 0.44
C LEU A 69 -11.77 -6.38 -0.56
N ASP A 70 -11.56 -6.09 -1.84
CA ASP A 70 -11.45 -7.12 -2.88
C ASP A 70 -10.07 -7.10 -3.52
N VAL A 71 -9.31 -8.16 -3.29
CA VAL A 71 -7.95 -8.34 -3.79
C VAL A 71 -8.03 -9.06 -5.12
N GLN A 72 -7.71 -8.35 -6.18
CA GLN A 72 -7.78 -8.88 -7.54
C GLN A 72 -6.47 -9.53 -7.98
N GLN A 73 -5.36 -9.03 -7.45
CA GLN A 73 -4.01 -9.51 -7.75
C GLN A 73 -3.05 -9.09 -6.64
N GLY A 74 -2.01 -9.90 -6.45
CA GLY A 74 -0.90 -9.60 -5.56
C GLY A 74 -1.20 -10.00 -4.13
N ALA A 75 -0.58 -9.31 -3.17
CA ALA A 75 -0.70 -9.67 -1.76
C ALA A 75 -1.09 -8.48 -0.89
N VAL A 76 -1.93 -8.74 0.10
CA VAL A 76 -2.34 -7.76 1.11
C VAL A 76 -2.26 -8.35 2.51
N ARG A 77 -2.06 -7.51 3.51
CA ARG A 77 -2.24 -7.84 4.92
C ARG A 77 -3.25 -6.90 5.52
N PHE A 78 -4.28 -7.46 6.13
CA PHE A 78 -5.23 -6.72 6.94
C PHE A 78 -4.90 -6.96 8.40
N SER A 79 -4.68 -5.89 9.16
CA SER A 79 -4.42 -5.97 10.59
C SER A 79 -5.37 -5.06 11.35
N THR A 80 -6.10 -5.63 12.31
CA THR A 80 -6.93 -4.86 13.22
C THR A 80 -6.05 -4.17 14.26
N SER A 81 -6.27 -2.88 14.53
CA SER A 81 -5.54 -2.20 15.60
C SER A 81 -5.92 -2.74 16.98
N ALA A 82 -4.91 -2.96 17.84
CA ALA A 82 -5.08 -3.50 19.19
C ALA A 82 -6.09 -2.70 20.04
N PHE A 83 -6.17 -1.38 19.84
CA PHE A 83 -7.06 -0.48 20.56
C PHE A 83 -8.55 -0.63 20.20
N ASN A 84 -8.88 -1.20 19.04
CA ASN A 84 -10.26 -1.28 18.56
C ASN A 84 -10.84 -2.69 18.54
N ARG A 85 -10.09 -3.73 18.94
CA ARG A 85 -10.59 -5.12 18.94
C ARG A 85 -11.91 -5.29 19.72
N ASN A 86 -12.12 -4.52 20.79
CA ASN A 86 -13.26 -4.69 21.68
C ASN A 86 -14.34 -3.58 21.61
N HIS A 87 -14.15 -2.50 20.85
CA HIS A 87 -14.95 -1.27 21.02
C HIS A 87 -15.74 -0.79 19.79
N ARG A 88 -15.67 -1.48 18.65
CA ARG A 88 -16.49 -1.13 17.47
C ARG A 88 -17.08 -2.38 16.84
N GLN A 89 -18.40 -2.38 16.70
CA GLN A 89 -19.08 -3.29 15.78
C GLN A 89 -18.52 -3.03 14.38
N ARG A 90 -18.10 -4.10 13.70
CA ARG A 90 -17.54 -4.02 12.35
C ARG A 90 -18.06 -5.16 11.50
N ALA A 91 -18.26 -4.86 10.23
CA ALA A 91 -18.51 -5.85 9.19
C ALA A 91 -17.50 -5.59 8.08
N VAL A 92 -16.31 -6.18 8.25
CA VAL A 92 -15.24 -6.11 7.25
C VAL A 92 -15.14 -7.47 6.57
N ASN A 93 -15.24 -7.48 5.25
CA ASN A 93 -15.02 -8.66 4.44
C ASN A 93 -13.77 -8.45 3.58
N LEU A 94 -12.90 -9.45 3.56
CA LEU A 94 -11.74 -9.50 2.68
C LEU A 94 -11.95 -10.61 1.66
N ARG A 95 -12.16 -10.23 0.41
CA ARG A 95 -12.19 -11.16 -0.72
C ARG A 95 -10.81 -11.24 -1.35
N VAL A 96 -10.35 -12.46 -1.56
CA VAL A 96 -9.05 -12.83 -2.14
C VAL A 96 -9.35 -13.83 -3.24
N GLY A 97 -9.59 -13.30 -4.45
CA GLY A 97 -10.09 -14.10 -5.58
C GLY A 97 -11.40 -14.83 -5.27
N THR A 98 -11.36 -16.16 -5.18
CA THR A 98 -12.53 -16.99 -4.85
C THR A 98 -12.80 -17.11 -3.35
N LEU A 99 -11.83 -16.78 -2.49
CA LEU A 99 -11.96 -16.88 -1.04
C LEU A 99 -12.52 -15.58 -0.45
N THR A 100 -13.51 -15.67 0.43
CA THR A 100 -14.02 -14.50 1.17
C THR A 100 -13.92 -14.74 2.67
N ALA A 101 -13.14 -13.93 3.38
CA ALA A 101 -13.00 -13.98 4.83
C ALA A 101 -13.79 -12.86 5.51
N GLY A 102 -14.62 -13.23 6.49
CA GLY A 102 -15.23 -12.29 7.43
C GLY A 102 -14.25 -11.93 8.56
N ILE A 103 -13.98 -10.64 8.74
CA ILE A 103 -12.96 -10.13 9.66
C ILE A 103 -13.58 -9.49 10.89
N ARG A 104 -13.27 -10.05 12.07
CA ARG A 104 -13.72 -9.57 13.38
C ARG A 104 -12.56 -9.49 14.36
N GLY A 105 -11.67 -8.51 14.18
CA GLY A 105 -10.57 -8.30 15.12
C GLY A 105 -9.35 -9.18 14.90
N THR A 106 -9.08 -9.57 13.64
CA THR A 106 -7.98 -10.46 13.28
C THR A 106 -6.83 -9.75 12.58
N ASP A 107 -5.77 -10.52 12.37
CA ASP A 107 -4.67 -10.23 11.45
C ASP A 107 -4.59 -11.34 10.41
N VAL A 108 -4.73 -10.97 9.13
CA VAL A 108 -4.80 -11.90 8.01
C VAL A 108 -3.95 -11.43 6.86
N LEU A 109 -3.40 -12.38 6.12
CA LEU A 109 -2.72 -12.15 4.86
C LEU A 109 -3.52 -12.80 3.72
N GLY A 110 -3.77 -12.04 2.67
CA GLY A 110 -4.42 -12.51 1.45
C GLY A 110 -3.45 -12.43 0.27
N ARG A 111 -3.47 -13.42 -0.61
CA ARG A 111 -2.71 -13.39 -1.86
C ARG A 111 -3.53 -13.99 -3.00
N VAL A 112 -3.48 -13.31 -4.14
CA VAL A 112 -4.02 -13.78 -5.42
C VAL A 112 -2.88 -13.79 -6.44
N ASP A 113 -2.63 -14.95 -7.03
CA ASP A 113 -1.76 -15.09 -8.19
C ASP A 113 -2.41 -15.96 -9.27
N ALA A 114 -1.65 -16.25 -10.34
CA ALA A 114 -2.14 -17.03 -11.47
C ALA A 114 -2.49 -18.48 -11.11
N GLU A 115 -1.89 -19.02 -10.04
CA GLU A 115 -2.01 -20.43 -9.66
C GLU A 115 -3.06 -20.64 -8.57
N SER A 116 -3.19 -19.69 -7.63
CA SER A 116 -4.04 -19.89 -6.46
C SER A 116 -4.49 -18.60 -5.78
N ASP A 117 -5.56 -18.76 -5.01
CA ASP A 117 -6.02 -17.83 -3.98
C ASP A 117 -5.63 -18.37 -2.60
N ARG A 118 -5.04 -17.52 -1.77
CA ARG A 118 -4.56 -17.92 -0.44
C ARG A 118 -4.95 -16.92 0.62
N ILE A 119 -5.54 -17.40 1.71
CA ILE A 119 -5.76 -16.64 2.93
C ILE A 119 -5.01 -17.30 4.07
N CYS A 120 -4.22 -16.53 4.81
CA CYS A 120 -3.50 -16.98 5.99
C CYS A 120 -3.93 -16.20 7.22
N LEU A 121 -4.32 -16.91 8.26
CA LEU A 121 -4.64 -16.38 9.57
C LEU A 121 -3.34 -16.23 10.38
N LEU A 122 -3.04 -15.00 10.79
CA LEU A 122 -1.87 -14.68 11.63
C LEU A 122 -2.26 -14.61 13.11
N GLU A 123 -3.43 -14.03 13.41
CA GLU A 123 -3.95 -13.87 14.76
C GLU A 123 -5.49 -13.78 14.75
N GLY A 124 -6.15 -14.38 15.74
CA GLY A 124 -7.61 -14.30 15.95
C GLY A 124 -8.37 -15.45 15.30
N SER A 125 -9.58 -15.20 14.77
CA SER A 125 -10.38 -16.18 14.05
C SER A 125 -11.18 -15.58 12.90
N ILE A 126 -11.33 -16.35 11.82
CA ILE A 126 -12.07 -15.94 10.62
C ILE A 126 -13.04 -17.03 10.19
N VAL A 127 -14.09 -16.62 9.48
CA VAL A 127 -14.93 -17.53 8.69
C VAL A 127 -14.60 -17.28 7.23
N VAL A 128 -14.20 -18.33 6.52
CA VAL A 128 -13.86 -18.30 5.11
C VAL A 128 -14.94 -18.99 4.30
N LEU A 129 -15.35 -18.34 3.22
CA LEU A 129 -16.31 -18.84 2.24
C LEU A 129 -15.59 -19.10 0.92
N HIS A 130 -15.94 -20.21 0.27
CA HIS A 130 -15.54 -20.54 -1.09
C HIS A 130 -16.76 -21.07 -1.86
N PRO A 131 -16.96 -20.76 -3.16
CA PRO A 131 -18.16 -21.19 -3.90
C PRO A 131 -18.37 -22.70 -3.99
N LEU A 132 -17.29 -23.48 -3.89
CA LEU A 132 -17.29 -24.95 -4.03
C LEU A 132 -17.13 -25.69 -2.68
N ALA A 133 -17.16 -24.98 -1.55
CA ALA A 133 -16.99 -25.59 -0.22
C ALA A 133 -17.93 -24.97 0.80
N GLU A 134 -18.20 -25.69 1.88
CA GLU A 134 -18.94 -25.13 3.00
C GLU A 134 -18.15 -24.04 3.72
N ALA A 135 -18.86 -23.18 4.46
CA ALA A 135 -18.24 -22.15 5.27
C ALA A 135 -17.31 -22.80 6.32
N LEU A 136 -16.05 -22.38 6.33
CA LEU A 136 -15.02 -22.94 7.20
C LEU A 136 -14.60 -21.91 8.24
N GLN A 137 -14.71 -22.26 9.52
CA GLN A 137 -14.13 -21.48 10.60
C GLN A 137 -12.65 -21.85 10.76
N ILE A 138 -11.79 -20.84 10.79
CA ILE A 138 -10.36 -20.98 11.07
C ILE A 138 -10.05 -20.14 12.31
N ASP A 139 -9.67 -20.81 13.40
CA ASP A 139 -9.35 -20.19 14.71
C ASP A 139 -8.00 -20.63 15.28
N THR A 140 -7.30 -21.52 14.58
CA THR A 140 -5.95 -21.95 14.92
C THR A 140 -4.94 -21.16 14.07
N ALA A 141 -4.28 -20.19 14.68
CA ALA A 141 -3.21 -19.41 14.05
C ALA A 141 -1.83 -19.90 14.50
N PRO A 142 -0.79 -19.90 13.63
CA PRO A 142 -0.81 -19.51 12.23
C PRO A 142 -1.25 -20.65 11.28
N SER A 143 -2.15 -20.35 10.35
CA SER A 143 -2.61 -21.31 9.34
C SER A 143 -2.91 -20.63 8.01
N CYS A 144 -2.83 -21.38 6.90
CA CYS A 144 -3.22 -20.94 5.57
C CYS A 144 -4.28 -21.86 4.98
N TYR A 145 -5.16 -21.27 4.18
CA TYR A 145 -6.16 -21.92 3.37
C TYR A 145 -5.94 -21.53 1.91
N LEU A 146 -5.81 -22.54 1.05
CA LEU A 146 -5.40 -22.40 -0.35
C LEU A 146 -6.51 -22.93 -1.26
N ALA A 147 -6.93 -22.13 -2.22
CA ALA A 147 -7.80 -22.53 -3.32
C ALA A 147 -7.04 -22.42 -4.65
N PRO A 148 -6.66 -23.55 -5.28
CA PRO A 148 -6.15 -23.54 -6.65
C PRO A 148 -7.19 -22.96 -7.62
N LYS A 149 -6.74 -22.34 -8.71
CA LYS A 149 -7.67 -21.75 -9.70
C LYS A 149 -8.52 -22.82 -10.37
N GLY A 150 -9.84 -22.73 -10.17
CA GLY A 150 -10.84 -23.62 -10.78
C GLY A 150 -11.22 -24.83 -9.93
N ASP A 151 -10.52 -25.07 -8.82
CA ASP A 151 -10.74 -26.24 -7.96
C ASP A 151 -11.33 -25.87 -6.59
N ALA A 152 -11.78 -26.89 -5.86
CA ALA A 152 -12.12 -26.73 -4.45
C ALA A 152 -10.87 -26.48 -3.60
N PRO A 153 -11.00 -25.82 -2.44
CA PRO A 153 -9.83 -25.51 -1.62
C PRO A 153 -9.20 -26.75 -1.01
N ALA A 154 -7.87 -26.72 -0.85
CA ALA A 154 -7.12 -27.72 -0.13
C ALA A 154 -7.39 -27.66 1.38
N PRO A 155 -7.10 -28.74 2.14
CA PRO A 155 -7.15 -28.72 3.59
C PRO A 155 -6.30 -27.57 4.18
N ILE A 156 -6.69 -27.09 5.37
CA ILE A 156 -5.94 -26.06 6.08
C ILE A 156 -4.51 -26.56 6.37
N GLU A 157 -3.52 -25.73 6.04
CA GLU A 157 -2.11 -25.99 6.31
C GLU A 157 -1.65 -25.15 7.50
N VAL A 158 -1.01 -25.78 8.49
CA VAL A 158 -0.32 -25.07 9.57
C VAL A 158 1.02 -24.55 9.05
N VAL A 159 1.27 -23.27 9.26
CA VAL A 159 2.40 -22.58 8.63
C VAL A 159 3.53 -22.42 9.64
N THR A 160 4.76 -22.68 9.22
CA THR A 160 5.92 -22.43 10.08
C THR A 160 6.15 -20.93 10.30
N ALA A 161 6.81 -20.57 11.41
CA ALA A 161 7.14 -19.17 11.70
C ALA A 161 7.97 -18.49 10.59
N SER A 162 8.85 -19.22 9.91
CA SER A 162 9.68 -18.70 8.81
C SER A 162 8.87 -18.40 7.55
N GLN A 163 7.95 -19.29 7.17
CA GLN A 163 7.01 -19.07 6.07
C GLN A 163 6.10 -17.87 6.37
N LEU A 164 5.62 -17.76 7.61
CA LEU A 164 4.82 -16.64 8.07
C LEU A 164 5.57 -15.30 7.96
N ALA A 165 6.81 -15.28 8.41
CA ALA A 165 7.67 -14.10 8.34
C ALA A 165 7.92 -13.69 6.88
N SER A 166 8.16 -14.64 5.98
CA SER A 166 8.33 -14.38 4.54
C SER A 166 7.07 -13.78 3.91
N LEU A 167 5.88 -14.30 4.25
CA LEU A 167 4.60 -13.77 3.77
C LEU A 167 4.35 -12.35 4.32
N ALA A 168 4.52 -12.15 5.62
CA ALA A 168 4.37 -10.84 6.25
C ALA A 168 5.35 -9.80 5.69
N ALA A 169 6.58 -10.21 5.39
CA ALA A 169 7.61 -9.37 4.78
C ALA A 169 7.28 -8.95 3.34
N GLN A 170 6.29 -9.53 2.65
CA GLN A 170 5.85 -9.09 1.31
C GLN A 170 4.94 -7.86 1.35
N THR A 171 4.27 -7.61 2.48
CA THR A 171 3.32 -6.49 2.64
C THR A 171 3.81 -5.44 3.63
N ALA A 172 4.83 -5.76 4.43
CA ALA A 172 5.46 -4.81 5.33
C ALA A 172 6.08 -3.63 4.56
N LEU A 173 5.84 -2.40 4.98
CA LEU A 173 6.67 -1.30 4.48
C LEU A 173 8.11 -1.50 5.02
N PRO A 174 9.16 -1.37 4.20
CA PRO A 174 10.53 -1.59 4.64
C PRO A 174 10.88 -0.64 5.79
N ALA A 175 11.21 -1.14 6.99
CA ALA A 175 11.52 -0.27 8.12
C ALA A 175 12.65 0.71 7.75
N ALA A 176 12.49 2.00 8.08
CA ALA A 176 13.62 2.91 8.07
C ALA A 176 14.66 2.37 9.07
N PRO A 177 15.97 2.44 8.78
CA PRO A 177 16.99 2.01 9.74
C PRO A 177 16.79 2.76 11.06
N PRO A 178 16.94 2.10 12.22
CA PRO A 178 16.77 2.75 13.51
C PRO A 178 17.76 3.92 13.60
N PRO A 179 17.36 5.08 14.16
CA PRO A 179 18.33 6.08 14.54
C PRO A 179 19.31 5.46 15.55
N VAL A 180 20.60 5.81 15.41
CA VAL A 180 21.65 5.48 16.37
C VAL A 180 21.14 5.76 17.79
N ALA A 181 21.31 4.78 18.67
CA ALA A 181 20.70 4.72 19.98
C ALA A 181 20.82 6.02 20.78
N VAL A 182 19.69 6.60 21.16
CA VAL A 182 19.60 7.54 22.28
C VAL A 182 18.92 6.78 23.43
N PRO A 183 19.46 6.80 24.66
CA PRO A 183 18.93 5.97 25.73
C PRO A 183 17.52 6.42 26.17
N THR A 184 16.63 5.42 26.17
CA THR A 184 15.43 5.20 27.02
C THR A 184 14.37 6.29 27.19
N GLY A 185 13.13 5.88 26.89
CA GLY A 185 11.91 6.38 27.54
C GLY A 185 10.80 6.68 26.55
N MET A 186 9.82 5.78 26.45
CA MET A 186 8.57 5.88 25.69
C MET A 186 8.64 5.56 24.19
N SER A 187 7.91 4.50 23.84
CA SER A 187 7.61 4.01 22.51
C SER A 187 7.18 5.10 21.53
N GLN A 188 7.81 5.09 20.35
CA GLN A 188 7.17 5.34 19.06
C GLN A 188 8.15 4.94 17.94
N VAL A 189 7.99 3.73 17.40
CA VAL A 189 8.62 3.36 16.12
C VAL A 189 7.86 4.14 15.06
N ALA A 190 8.35 5.35 14.77
CA ALA A 190 7.85 6.14 13.67
C ALA A 190 8.37 5.49 12.38
N ASP A 191 7.50 4.67 11.76
CA ASP A 191 7.62 4.24 10.38
C ASP A 191 7.66 5.48 9.47
N ARG A 192 8.88 5.96 9.19
CA ARG A 192 9.13 7.08 8.28
C ARG A 192 9.33 6.49 6.89
N HIS A 193 8.22 6.23 6.22
CA HIS A 193 8.17 6.03 4.76
C HIS A 193 7.99 7.38 4.07
N ALA A 194 7.58 7.40 2.80
CA ALA A 194 7.06 8.62 2.19
C ALA A 194 5.87 9.12 3.01
N THR A 195 6.18 9.93 4.01
CA THR A 195 5.28 10.42 5.05
C THR A 195 5.12 11.91 4.78
N ARG A 196 4.03 12.49 5.26
CA ARG A 196 3.82 13.95 5.22
C ARG A 196 5.02 14.78 5.77
N ARG A 197 6.03 14.16 6.40
CA ARG A 197 7.21 14.76 7.04
C ARG A 197 8.57 14.38 6.43
N GLY A 198 8.63 13.68 5.29
CA GLY A 198 9.92 13.37 4.66
C GLY A 198 10.68 14.62 4.24
N ARG A 199 12.00 14.65 4.48
CA ARG A 199 12.87 15.81 4.23
C ARG A 199 13.70 15.68 2.96
N TRP A 200 13.67 14.54 2.30
CA TRP A 200 14.42 14.33 1.06
C TRP A 200 13.52 14.54 -0.15
N VAL A 201 14.13 15.07 -1.20
CA VAL A 201 13.49 15.43 -2.47
C VAL A 201 14.35 14.88 -3.60
N VAL A 202 13.71 14.35 -4.63
CA VAL A 202 14.31 13.94 -5.89
C VAL A 202 13.90 14.96 -6.94
N GLU A 203 14.85 15.72 -7.47
CA GLU A 203 14.64 16.68 -8.57
C GLU A 203 14.93 15.97 -9.89
N LEU A 204 13.87 15.73 -10.68
CA LEU A 204 13.93 14.98 -11.93
C LEU A 204 14.68 15.77 -13.01
N ALA A 205 14.32 17.04 -13.16
CA ALA A 205 14.99 17.98 -14.05
C ALA A 205 14.59 19.41 -13.68
N THR A 206 15.45 20.36 -14.05
CA THR A 206 15.13 21.79 -14.10
C THR A 206 15.15 22.21 -15.56
N LEU A 207 14.07 22.82 -16.02
CA LEU A 207 13.82 23.13 -17.42
C LEU A 207 13.46 24.61 -17.57
N ASP A 208 13.92 25.24 -18.64
CA ASP A 208 13.67 26.65 -19.00
C ASP A 208 12.37 26.84 -19.82
N SER A 209 11.73 25.74 -20.21
CA SER A 209 10.51 25.71 -21.03
C SER A 209 9.32 25.14 -20.28
N GLU A 210 8.21 25.88 -20.29
CA GLU A 210 6.92 25.43 -19.73
C GLU A 210 6.43 24.15 -20.41
N ALA A 211 6.47 24.08 -21.74
CA ALA A 211 6.00 22.92 -22.50
C ALA A 211 6.80 21.65 -22.17
N ALA A 212 8.13 21.76 -22.06
CA ALA A 212 8.97 20.63 -21.66
C ALA A 212 8.69 20.19 -20.21
N THR A 213 8.45 21.15 -19.32
CA THR A 213 8.11 20.91 -17.91
C THR A 213 6.80 20.16 -17.77
N LEU A 214 5.74 20.63 -18.44
CA LEU A 214 4.43 19.98 -18.42
C LEU A 214 4.51 18.57 -19.00
N SER A 215 5.23 18.37 -20.10
CA SER A 215 5.45 17.03 -20.67
C SER A 215 6.14 16.07 -19.70
N LEU A 216 7.20 16.51 -19.00
CA LEU A 216 7.86 15.68 -17.98
C LEU A 216 6.94 15.40 -16.79
N TYR A 217 6.21 16.42 -16.33
CA TYR A 217 5.26 16.31 -15.23
C TYR A 217 4.15 15.30 -15.52
N ASP A 218 3.53 15.37 -16.69
CA ASP A 218 2.43 14.47 -17.08
C ASP A 218 2.91 13.04 -17.27
N ARG A 219 4.09 12.83 -17.89
CA ARG A 219 4.70 11.50 -18.00
C ARG A 219 4.98 10.88 -16.63
N ALA A 220 5.56 11.66 -15.71
CA ALA A 220 5.87 11.18 -14.36
C ALA A 220 4.60 10.82 -13.56
N ARG A 221 3.53 11.62 -13.65
CA ARG A 221 2.26 11.35 -12.97
C ARG A 221 1.53 10.17 -13.58
N THR A 222 1.54 10.05 -14.90
CA THR A 222 1.01 8.87 -15.61
C THR A 222 1.73 7.60 -15.16
N ALA A 223 3.05 7.69 -14.97
CA ALA A 223 3.87 6.61 -14.41
C ALA A 223 3.67 6.37 -12.90
N GLY A 224 2.78 7.11 -12.23
CA GLY A 224 2.42 6.89 -10.82
C GLY A 224 3.37 7.54 -9.81
N TYR A 225 4.15 8.54 -10.23
CA TYR A 225 5.03 9.31 -9.35
C TYR A 225 4.36 10.63 -8.93
N PRO A 226 4.28 10.91 -7.62
CA PRO A 226 3.66 12.14 -7.07
C PRO A 226 4.58 13.36 -7.19
N VAL A 227 4.94 13.74 -8.41
CA VAL A 227 5.79 14.91 -8.69
C VAL A 227 5.02 16.22 -8.58
N ARG A 228 5.76 17.31 -8.37
CA ARG A 228 5.29 18.70 -8.36
C ARG A 228 6.23 19.57 -9.18
N ILE A 229 5.68 20.63 -9.77
CA ILE A 229 6.48 21.68 -10.40
C ILE A 229 6.79 22.75 -9.35
N MET A 230 8.05 23.17 -9.27
CA MET A 230 8.51 24.30 -8.47
C MET A 230 9.14 25.33 -9.40
N PRO A 231 8.52 26.51 -9.58
CA PRO A 231 9.17 27.63 -10.25
C PRO A 231 10.37 28.13 -9.44
N ARG A 232 11.46 28.43 -10.13
CA ARG A 232 12.68 29.06 -9.60
C ARG A 232 12.96 30.30 -10.45
N ALA A 233 13.09 31.46 -9.81
CA ALA A 233 13.48 32.67 -10.53
C ALA A 233 14.91 32.50 -11.08
N ASN A 234 15.12 32.84 -12.34
CA ASN A 234 16.44 32.87 -12.95
C ASN A 234 17.05 34.28 -12.86
N ALA A 235 18.33 34.41 -13.21
CA ALA A 235 19.06 35.68 -13.11
C ALA A 235 18.54 36.77 -14.09
N ASP A 236 17.85 36.35 -15.16
CA ASP A 236 17.43 37.20 -16.27
C ASP A 236 15.94 37.57 -16.21
N SER A 237 15.33 37.58 -15.02
CA SER A 237 13.91 37.94 -14.79
C SER A 237 12.87 36.93 -15.32
N GLY A 238 13.31 35.74 -15.73
CA GLY A 238 12.46 34.60 -16.12
C GLY A 238 12.33 33.54 -15.01
N TYR A 239 11.69 32.42 -15.34
CA TYR A 239 11.51 31.28 -14.44
C TYR A 239 12.03 30.00 -15.08
N ASP A 240 12.85 29.27 -14.32
CA ASP A 240 13.13 27.86 -14.56
C ASP A 240 12.14 27.02 -13.74
N TYR A 241 11.81 25.84 -14.20
CA TYR A 241 10.85 24.97 -13.55
C TYR A 241 11.51 23.65 -13.16
N THR A 242 11.56 23.39 -11.86
CA THR A 242 12.04 22.11 -11.34
C THR A 242 10.88 21.14 -11.15
N VAL A 243 10.89 20.00 -11.85
CA VAL A 243 9.98 18.88 -11.58
C VAL A 243 10.60 18.03 -10.48
N ARG A 244 9.91 17.89 -9.34
CA ARG A 244 10.46 17.21 -8.16
C ARG A 244 9.47 16.32 -7.45
N LEU A 245 9.95 15.23 -6.86
CA LEU A 245 9.23 14.35 -5.94
C LEU A 245 9.73 14.62 -4.52
N ALA A 246 8.82 14.97 -3.61
CA ALA A 246 9.16 15.32 -2.23
C ALA A 246 8.72 14.25 -1.23
N GLN A 247 8.91 14.54 0.07
CA GLN A 247 8.40 13.72 1.18
C GLN A 247 9.09 12.37 1.36
N LEU A 248 10.36 12.24 0.94
CA LEU A 248 11.13 11.02 1.14
C LEU A 248 11.83 11.03 2.52
N PRO A 249 11.86 9.89 3.22
CA PRO A 249 12.31 9.86 4.62
C PRO A 249 13.83 9.83 4.76
N THR A 250 14.54 9.17 3.84
CA THR A 250 15.99 8.95 3.91
C THR A 250 16.66 9.28 2.57
N GLN A 251 17.95 9.59 2.61
CA GLN A 251 18.76 9.85 1.41
C GLN A 251 18.91 8.60 0.55
N SER A 252 19.11 7.44 1.19
CA SER A 252 19.29 6.17 0.48
C SER A 252 18.03 5.77 -0.29
N GLU A 253 16.84 5.94 0.31
CA GLU A 253 15.58 5.73 -0.40
C GLU A 253 15.39 6.71 -1.54
N ALA A 254 15.78 7.98 -1.35
CA ALA A 254 15.71 8.98 -2.41
C ALA A 254 16.65 8.66 -3.58
N ALA A 255 17.87 8.18 -3.30
CA ALA A 255 18.83 7.78 -4.32
C ALA A 255 18.37 6.52 -5.07
N ALA A 256 17.87 5.50 -4.37
CA ALA A 256 17.32 4.31 -5.00
C ALA A 256 16.12 4.65 -5.89
N LEU A 257 15.25 5.55 -5.43
CA LEU A 257 14.11 6.03 -6.21
C LEU A 257 14.56 6.86 -7.42
N ALA A 258 15.60 7.68 -7.31
CA ALA A 258 16.15 8.44 -8.43
C ALA A 258 16.59 7.53 -9.58
N VAL A 259 17.31 6.44 -9.28
CA VAL A 259 17.72 5.43 -10.28
C VAL A 259 16.49 4.81 -10.94
N GLN A 260 15.52 4.38 -10.15
CA GLN A 260 14.27 3.80 -10.67
C GLN A 260 13.50 4.78 -11.57
N ILE A 261 13.41 6.05 -11.17
CA ILE A 261 12.74 7.09 -11.97
C ILE A 261 13.47 7.29 -13.30
N ALA A 262 14.80 7.39 -13.27
CA ALA A 262 15.64 7.54 -14.46
C ALA A 262 15.36 6.43 -15.49
N GLU A 263 15.38 5.18 -15.02
CA GLU A 263 15.08 4.00 -15.84
C GLU A 263 13.63 4.02 -16.36
N SER A 264 12.65 4.29 -15.49
CA SER A 264 11.24 4.22 -15.88
C SER A 264 10.79 5.33 -16.82
N LEU A 265 11.36 6.54 -16.69
CA LEU A 265 11.01 7.70 -17.51
C LEU A 265 12.00 7.95 -18.66
N GLN A 266 13.08 7.19 -18.73
CA GLN A 266 14.17 7.35 -19.70
C GLN A 266 14.74 8.78 -19.67
N ILE A 267 15.07 9.26 -18.46
CA ILE A 267 15.66 10.58 -18.22
C ILE A 267 17.05 10.47 -17.62
N ALA A 268 17.81 11.57 -17.62
CA ALA A 268 19.06 11.67 -16.89
C ALA A 268 18.85 11.41 -15.39
N LEU A 269 19.89 10.94 -14.70
CA LEU A 269 19.80 10.59 -13.28
C LEU A 269 19.34 11.81 -12.45
N PRO A 270 18.18 11.73 -11.77
CA PRO A 270 17.69 12.80 -10.92
C PRO A 270 18.63 13.16 -9.77
N VAL A 271 18.59 14.43 -9.34
CA VAL A 271 19.39 14.93 -8.22
C VAL A 271 18.64 14.72 -6.91
N VAL A 272 19.34 14.20 -5.90
CA VAL A 272 18.78 14.06 -4.54
C VAL A 272 19.21 15.24 -3.68
N VAL A 273 18.22 15.96 -3.15
CA VAL A 273 18.44 17.13 -2.29
C VAL A 273 17.72 16.97 -0.96
N ARG A 274 18.26 17.63 0.07
CA ARG A 274 17.63 17.73 1.38
C ARG A 274 16.88 19.06 1.48
N HIS A 275 15.64 18.99 1.94
CA HIS A 275 14.75 20.10 2.25
C HIS A 275 14.73 20.37 3.77
#